data_AF-A0A7S3F698-F1
#
_entry.id   AF-A0A7S3F698-F1
#
_cell.length_a   1.000
_cell.length_b   1.000
_cell.length_c   1.000
_cell.angle_alpha   90.00
_cell.angle_beta   90.00
_cell.angle_gamma   90.00
#
_symmetry.space_group_name_H-M   'P 1'
#
loop_
_entity.id
_entity.type
_entity.pdbx_description
1 polymer ?
#
loop_
_entity_poly.entity_id
_entity_poly.type
_entity_poly.pdbx_seq_one_letter_code
_entity_poly.pdbx_strand_id
1 'polypeptide(L)'
;WARWTNAVYAGLPRGGEATYDGRVWSPGGKAFEAPAPLPAATAAAAPPDAQSQYSRNQAQAVLEAWYCEHGFFGLETEPLLERVAAFQDIPAIAIQGREDLITPVRTAWDLHRAWPSLRMRVVPGGHSMYGEAVSKALKEAAADMLQ
;
A
#
# COMPACT_ATOMS: atom_id res chain seq x y z
N TRP A 1 10.64 6.13 2.22
CA TRP A 1 9.24 6.61 2.27
C TRP A 1 8.98 7.82 1.35
N ALA A 2 9.62 8.99 1.58
CA ALA A 2 9.38 10.20 0.78
C ALA A 2 9.69 10.06 -0.74
N ARG A 3 10.65 9.22 -1.14
CA ARG A 3 10.95 9.00 -2.58
C ARG A 3 9.84 8.25 -3.34
N TRP A 4 9.13 7.34 -2.67
CA TRP A 4 8.11 6.49 -3.28
C TRP A 4 6.72 7.14 -3.27
N THR A 5 6.31 7.75 -2.14
CA THR A 5 5.10 8.59 -2.13
C THR A 5 5.23 9.75 -3.09
N ASN A 6 6.36 10.46 -3.10
CA ASN A 6 6.56 11.53 -4.08
C ASN A 6 6.58 11.01 -5.51
N ALA A 7 7.03 9.79 -5.84
CA ALA A 7 6.94 9.26 -7.21
C ALA A 7 5.49 8.95 -7.63
N VAL A 8 4.68 8.38 -6.73
CA VAL A 8 3.24 8.15 -6.95
C VAL A 8 2.47 9.48 -7.08
N TYR A 9 2.91 10.53 -6.37
CA TYR A 9 2.31 11.88 -6.43
C TYR A 9 3.00 12.84 -7.43
N ALA A 10 4.17 12.53 -7.99
CA ALA A 10 4.95 13.42 -8.87
C ALA A 10 4.37 13.51 -10.29
N GLY A 11 3.62 12.48 -10.72
CA GLY A 11 2.94 12.44 -12.00
C GLY A 11 1.49 12.94 -11.96
N LEU A 12 0.94 13.22 -10.78
CA LEU A 12 -0.36 13.90 -10.67
C LEU A 12 -0.14 15.39 -10.95
N PRO A 13 -0.95 16.03 -11.81
CA PRO A 13 -0.85 17.47 -11.98
C PRO A 13 -0.90 18.12 -10.60
N ARG A 14 0.06 19.00 -10.29
CA ARG A 14 -0.01 19.83 -9.07
C ARG A 14 -1.31 20.62 -9.16
N GLY A 15 -2.37 20.15 -8.50
CA GLY A 15 -3.71 20.74 -8.57
C GLY A 15 -4.59 20.27 -9.74
N GLY A 16 -4.49 19.01 -10.18
CA GLY A 16 -5.41 18.45 -11.17
C GLY A 16 -6.69 17.93 -10.54
N GLU A 17 -7.81 18.58 -10.85
CA GLU A 17 -9.16 18.12 -10.54
C GLU A 17 -9.47 16.77 -11.23
N ALA A 18 -9.95 15.77 -10.49
CA ALA A 18 -10.39 14.50 -11.04
C ALA A 18 -11.91 14.33 -10.89
N THR A 19 -12.62 13.99 -11.97
CA THR A 19 -14.06 13.78 -11.93
C THR A 19 -14.44 12.30 -11.88
N TYR A 20 -15.27 11.92 -10.90
CA TYR A 20 -15.95 10.64 -10.84
C TYR A 20 -17.45 10.89 -10.54
N ASP A 21 -18.34 10.29 -11.32
CA ASP A 21 -19.80 10.47 -11.21
C ASP A 21 -20.25 11.95 -11.26
N GLY A 22 -19.67 12.72 -12.20
CA GLY A 22 -20.00 14.14 -12.40
C GLY A 22 -19.52 15.10 -11.30
N ARG A 23 -18.76 14.62 -10.31
CA ARG A 23 -18.24 15.45 -9.20
C ARG A 23 -16.74 15.62 -9.30
N VAL A 24 -16.30 16.87 -9.11
CA VAL A 24 -14.90 17.31 -9.16
C VAL A 24 -14.21 17.07 -7.82
N TRP A 25 -13.07 16.39 -7.83
CA TRP A 25 -12.23 16.12 -6.66
C TRP A 25 -10.92 16.91 -6.71
N SER A 26 -10.59 17.61 -5.63
CA SER A 26 -9.29 18.28 -5.44
C SER A 26 -8.58 17.70 -4.22
N PRO A 27 -7.29 17.30 -4.32
CA PRO A 27 -6.53 16.85 -3.17
C PRO A 27 -6.23 18.04 -2.23
N GLY A 28 -7.05 18.19 -1.19
CA GLY A 28 -6.77 19.10 -0.08
C GLY A 28 -5.82 18.45 0.92
N GLY A 29 -4.51 18.53 0.69
CA GLY A 29 -3.50 18.06 1.64
C GLY A 29 -2.25 18.93 1.59
N LYS A 30 -1.90 19.57 2.71
CA LYS A 30 -0.62 20.28 2.84
C LYS A 30 0.53 19.30 2.61
N ALA A 31 1.57 19.72 1.90
CA ALA A 31 2.80 18.94 1.74
C ALA A 31 3.33 18.51 3.11
N PHE A 32 3.53 17.21 3.32
CA PHE A 32 4.24 16.70 4.48
C PHE A 32 5.72 17.05 4.32
N GLU A 33 6.23 17.95 5.14
CA GLU A 33 7.68 18.14 5.31
C GLU A 33 8.29 16.82 5.79
N ALA A 34 9.39 16.41 5.17
CA ALA A 34 10.13 15.24 5.61
C ALA A 34 10.64 15.50 7.05
N PRO A 35 10.35 14.62 8.02
CA PRO A 35 10.93 14.76 9.35
C PRO A 35 12.46 14.70 9.27
N ALA A 36 13.12 15.42 10.17
CA ALA A 36 14.58 15.38 10.30
C ALA A 36 15.09 13.93 10.41
N PRO A 37 16.26 13.61 9.84
CA PRO A 37 16.81 12.27 9.90
C PRO A 37 16.93 11.82 11.36
N LEU A 38 16.44 10.60 11.65
CA LEU A 38 16.61 9.99 12.96
C LEU A 38 18.11 9.88 13.26
N PRO A 39 18.54 10.15 14.51
CA PRO A 39 19.93 9.95 14.88
C PRO A 39 20.33 8.49 14.65
N ALA A 40 21.57 8.27 14.20
CA ALA A 40 22.13 6.94 14.03
C ALA A 40 21.95 6.15 15.34
N ALA A 41 21.23 5.02 15.28
CA ALA A 41 20.98 4.21 16.46
C ALA A 41 22.30 3.62 16.96
N THR A 42 22.90 4.22 17.98
CA THR A 42 23.95 3.57 18.77
C THR A 42 23.27 2.54 19.65
N ALA A 43 23.22 1.30 19.17
CA ALA A 43 22.73 0.17 19.95
C ALA A 43 23.70 -0.10 21.12
N ALA A 44 23.33 0.32 22.32
CA ALA A 44 23.86 -0.31 23.52
C ALA A 44 23.24 -1.71 23.61
N ALA A 45 24.07 -2.75 23.66
CA ALA A 45 23.63 -4.13 23.64
C ALA A 45 22.80 -4.47 24.90
N ALA A 46 21.57 -4.93 24.70
CA ALA A 46 20.70 -5.45 25.75
C ALA A 46 21.02 -6.94 26.04
N PRO A 47 20.76 -7.45 27.26
CA PRO A 47 21.09 -8.81 27.68
C PRO A 47 20.31 -9.92 26.93
N PRO A 48 20.79 -11.18 26.96
CA PRO A 48 20.40 -12.24 26.03
C PRO A 48 19.00 -12.87 26.25
N ASP A 49 18.22 -12.38 27.22
CA ASP A 49 16.89 -12.90 27.59
C ASP A 49 15.74 -11.89 27.40
N ALA A 50 16.02 -10.72 26.81
CA ALA A 50 14.98 -9.74 26.51
C ALA A 50 14.16 -10.18 25.28
N GLN A 51 12.83 -10.25 25.44
CA GLN A 51 11.86 -10.16 24.34
C GLN A 51 12.36 -9.16 23.29
N SER A 52 12.26 -9.52 22.00
CA SER A 52 12.69 -8.72 20.84
C SER A 52 12.87 -7.23 21.16
N GLN A 53 14.10 -6.72 21.03
CA GLN A 53 14.45 -5.31 21.26
C GLN A 53 13.57 -4.31 20.46
N TYR A 54 12.88 -4.81 19.44
CA TYR A 54 11.88 -4.10 18.67
C TYR A 54 10.48 -4.60 18.99
N SER A 55 9.57 -3.67 19.26
CA SER A 55 8.13 -3.94 19.14
C SER A 55 7.79 -4.38 17.71
N ARG A 56 6.64 -5.08 17.56
CA ARG A 56 6.15 -5.52 16.23
C ARG A 56 6.11 -4.37 15.21
N ASN A 57 5.70 -3.17 15.65
CA ASN A 57 5.62 -1.99 14.79
C ASN A 57 7.01 -1.48 14.37
N GLN A 58 7.99 -1.52 15.27
CA GLN A 58 9.36 -1.14 14.94
C GLN A 58 10.01 -2.14 13.99
N ALA A 59 9.80 -3.44 14.20
CA ALA A 59 10.28 -4.47 13.30
C ALA A 59 9.67 -4.30 11.89
N GLN A 60 8.37 -4.05 11.81
CA GLN A 60 7.68 -3.75 10.55
C GLN A 60 8.26 -2.51 9.87
N ALA A 61 8.41 -1.39 10.59
CA ALA A 61 8.94 -0.16 10.03
C ALA A 61 10.39 -0.31 9.52
N VAL A 62 11.24 -1.08 10.22
CA VAL A 62 12.61 -1.37 9.79
C VAL A 62 12.61 -2.21 8.51
N LEU A 63 11.80 -3.25 8.44
CA LEU A 63 11.69 -4.09 7.24
C LEU A 63 11.17 -3.30 6.03
N GLU A 64 10.11 -2.52 6.22
CA GLU A 64 9.55 -1.66 5.17
C GLU A 64 10.57 -0.63 4.68
N ALA A 65 11.29 0.03 5.59
CA ALA A 65 12.35 0.97 5.24
C ALA A 65 13.48 0.28 4.48
N TRP A 66 13.89 -0.91 4.91
CA TRP A 66 14.93 -1.68 4.23
C TRP A 66 14.52 -2.01 2.80
N TYR A 67 13.32 -2.54 2.55
CA TYR A 67 12.87 -2.82 1.18
C TYR A 67 12.67 -1.56 0.35
N CYS A 68 12.25 -0.44 0.95
CA CYS A 68 12.20 0.86 0.27
C CYS A 68 13.58 1.29 -0.25
N GLU A 69 14.62 1.19 0.58
CA GLU A 69 15.98 1.60 0.19
C GLU A 69 16.63 0.63 -0.81
N HIS A 70 16.09 -0.59 -0.94
CA HIS A 70 16.59 -1.63 -1.85
C HIS A 70 15.65 -1.91 -3.02
N GLY A 71 14.82 -0.93 -3.39
CA GLY A 71 14.04 -0.93 -4.63
C GLY A 71 12.95 -2.00 -4.73
N PHE A 72 12.41 -2.45 -3.59
CA PHE A 72 11.31 -3.44 -3.50
C PHE A 72 11.41 -4.56 -4.55
N PHE A 73 12.41 -5.42 -4.47
CA PHE A 73 12.60 -6.54 -5.42
C PHE A 73 12.77 -6.11 -6.89
N GLY A 74 13.30 -4.91 -7.15
CA GLY A 74 13.52 -4.40 -8.51
C GLY A 74 12.28 -3.79 -9.16
N LEU A 75 11.22 -3.51 -8.40
CA LEU A 75 10.00 -2.90 -8.91
C LEU A 75 10.19 -1.47 -9.45
N GLU A 76 11.32 -0.82 -9.15
CA GLU A 76 11.69 0.48 -9.73
C GLU A 76 12.06 0.39 -11.21
N THR A 77 12.62 -0.75 -11.64
CA THR A 77 13.05 -0.97 -13.04
C THR A 77 12.04 -1.79 -13.83
N GLU A 78 11.31 -2.67 -13.16
CA GLU A 78 10.29 -3.52 -13.78
C GLU A 78 8.98 -3.45 -12.96
N PRO A 79 8.07 -2.51 -13.29
CA PRO A 79 6.83 -2.32 -12.55
C PRO A 79 5.96 -3.57 -12.53
N LEU A 80 5.31 -3.83 -11.38
CA LEU A 80 4.46 -5.02 -11.19
C LEU A 80 3.37 -5.16 -12.26
N LEU A 81 2.76 -4.04 -12.67
CA LEU A 81 1.69 -4.03 -13.66
C LEU A 81 2.13 -4.56 -15.04
N GLU A 82 3.40 -4.39 -15.40
CA GLU A 82 3.96 -4.91 -16.66
C GLU A 82 4.22 -6.43 -16.59
N ARG A 83 4.23 -7.00 -15.38
CA ARG A 83 4.52 -8.41 -15.11
C ARG A 83 3.29 -9.26 -14.79
N VAL A 84 2.10 -8.66 -14.84
CA VAL A 84 0.83 -9.34 -14.50
C VAL A 84 0.61 -10.61 -15.30
N ALA A 85 1.05 -10.63 -16.57
CA ALA A 85 0.96 -11.81 -17.42
C ALA A 85 1.59 -13.07 -16.80
N ALA A 86 2.58 -12.94 -15.92
CA ALA A 86 3.25 -14.07 -15.27
C ALA A 86 2.43 -14.73 -14.15
N PHE A 87 1.39 -14.06 -13.65
CA PHE A 87 0.59 -14.55 -12.51
C PHE A 87 -0.92 -14.39 -12.69
N GLN A 88 -1.38 -13.87 -13.82
CA GLN A 88 -2.80 -13.61 -14.06
C GLN A 88 -3.70 -14.87 -14.05
N ASP A 89 -3.11 -16.06 -14.17
CA ASP A 89 -3.84 -17.33 -14.10
C ASP A 89 -4.16 -17.76 -12.67
N ILE A 90 -3.58 -17.10 -11.66
CA ILE A 90 -3.87 -17.38 -10.26
C ILE A 90 -5.24 -16.78 -9.90
N PRO A 91 -6.17 -17.56 -9.31
CA PRO A 91 -7.41 -17.00 -8.80
C PRO A 91 -7.13 -15.97 -7.69
N ALA A 92 -7.71 -14.78 -7.82
CA ALA A 92 -7.47 -13.71 -6.86
C ALA A 92 -8.69 -12.83 -6.63
N ILE A 93 -8.81 -12.32 -5.40
CA ILE A 93 -9.78 -11.29 -5.00
C ILE A 93 -9.03 -10.17 -4.29
N ALA A 94 -9.12 -8.94 -4.83
CA ALA A 94 -8.60 -7.73 -4.20
C ALA A 94 -9.70 -7.03 -3.38
N ILE A 95 -9.41 -6.73 -2.11
CA ILE A 95 -10.28 -5.95 -1.22
C ILE A 95 -9.60 -4.61 -0.96
N GLN A 96 -10.27 -3.51 -1.31
CA GLN A 96 -9.71 -2.16 -1.17
C GLN A 96 -10.64 -1.26 -0.36
N GLY A 97 -10.09 -0.60 0.65
CA GLY A 97 -10.78 0.47 1.37
C GLY A 97 -10.97 1.70 0.49
N ARG A 98 -12.19 2.23 0.42
CA ARG A 98 -12.53 3.38 -0.43
C ARG A 98 -11.83 4.65 0.01
N GLU A 99 -11.59 4.80 1.31
CA GLU A 99 -10.96 5.97 1.93
C GLU A 99 -9.47 5.73 2.28
N ASP A 100 -8.83 4.76 1.62
CA ASP A 100 -7.40 4.47 1.80
C ASP A 100 -6.52 5.58 1.19
N LEU A 101 -5.80 6.30 2.06
CA LEU A 101 -4.88 7.37 1.70
C LEU A 101 -3.42 6.91 1.56
N ILE A 102 -3.10 5.69 1.98
CA ILE A 102 -1.77 5.10 1.89
C ILE A 102 -1.58 4.43 0.53
N THR A 103 -2.57 3.63 0.13
CA THR A 103 -2.64 2.99 -1.18
C THR A 103 -3.97 3.33 -1.85
N PRO A 104 -4.05 4.47 -2.58
CA PRO A 104 -5.31 4.94 -3.15
C PRO A 104 -5.97 3.91 -4.08
N VAL A 105 -7.32 3.85 -4.08
CA VAL A 105 -8.13 2.90 -4.86
C VAL A 105 -7.70 2.74 -6.32
N ARG A 106 -7.18 3.81 -6.93
CA ARG A 106 -6.66 3.81 -8.30
C ARG A 106 -5.61 2.72 -8.53
N THR A 107 -4.73 2.45 -7.58
CA THR A 107 -3.67 1.43 -7.76
C THR A 107 -4.25 0.01 -7.86
N ALA A 108 -5.24 -0.31 -7.01
CA ALA A 108 -5.95 -1.58 -7.06
C ALA A 108 -6.80 -1.70 -8.35
N TRP A 109 -7.37 -0.59 -8.82
CA TRP A 109 -8.12 -0.55 -10.08
C TRP A 109 -7.23 -0.79 -11.30
N ASP A 110 -6.06 -0.16 -11.35
CA ASP A 110 -5.09 -0.37 -12.43
C ASP A 110 -4.62 -1.85 -12.47
N LEU A 111 -4.42 -2.48 -11.30
CA LEU A 111 -4.14 -3.91 -11.22
C LEU A 111 -5.29 -4.77 -11.74
N HIS A 112 -6.54 -4.47 -11.34
CA HIS A 112 -7.73 -5.19 -11.84
C HIS A 112 -7.88 -5.09 -13.37
N ARG A 113 -7.54 -3.94 -13.96
CA ARG A 113 -7.55 -3.78 -15.42
C ARG A 113 -6.47 -4.60 -16.11
N ALA A 114 -5.30 -4.72 -15.51
CA ALA A 114 -4.19 -5.50 -16.05
C ALA A 114 -4.34 -7.02 -15.80
N TRP A 115 -5.11 -7.42 -14.77
CA TRP A 115 -5.34 -8.80 -14.36
C TRP A 115 -6.83 -9.18 -14.55
N PRO A 116 -7.24 -9.70 -15.73
CA PRO A 116 -8.66 -9.83 -16.08
C PRO A 116 -9.47 -10.78 -15.18
N SER A 117 -8.82 -11.79 -14.59
CA SER A 117 -9.45 -12.76 -13.69
C SER A 117 -9.51 -12.29 -12.22
N LEU A 118 -8.79 -11.23 -11.86
CA LEU A 118 -8.82 -10.64 -10.52
C LEU A 118 -10.22 -10.05 -10.26
N ARG A 119 -10.90 -10.50 -9.21
CA ARG A 119 -12.14 -9.86 -8.76
C ARG A 119 -11.80 -8.74 -7.78
N MET A 120 -12.43 -7.58 -7.91
CA MET A 120 -12.17 -6.44 -7.02
C MET A 120 -13.42 -6.08 -6.20
N ARG A 121 -13.25 -5.84 -4.90
CA ARG A 121 -14.29 -5.29 -4.01
C ARG A 121 -13.78 -4.00 -3.38
N VAL A 122 -14.49 -2.91 -3.63
CA VAL A 122 -14.26 -1.63 -2.94
C VAL A 122 -15.29 -1.52 -1.82
N VAL A 123 -14.82 -1.34 -0.58
CA VAL A 123 -15.67 -1.28 0.61
C VAL A 123 -15.39 -0.01 1.40
N PRO A 124 -16.34 0.49 2.22
CA PRO A 124 -16.05 1.56 3.16
C PRO A 124 -14.88 1.18 4.08
N GLY A 125 -13.92 2.07 4.29
CA GLY A 125 -12.74 1.82 5.13
C GLY A 125 -11.47 2.44 4.58
N GLY A 126 -10.49 2.61 5.47
CA GLY A 126 -9.13 3.04 5.13
C GLY A 126 -8.19 1.86 4.84
N HIS A 127 -6.89 2.12 5.00
CA HIS A 127 -5.82 1.16 4.71
C HIS A 127 -5.82 -0.10 5.60
N SER A 128 -6.34 0.00 6.83
CA SER A 128 -6.21 -1.07 7.80
C SER A 128 -7.09 -2.27 7.45
N MET A 129 -6.47 -3.45 7.36
CA MET A 129 -7.18 -4.73 7.22
C MET A 129 -8.11 -5.06 8.40
N TYR A 130 -7.94 -4.37 9.54
CA TYR A 130 -8.75 -4.56 10.74
C TYR A 130 -9.98 -3.64 10.79
N GLY A 131 -10.17 -2.75 9.81
CA GLY A 131 -11.40 -1.98 9.68
C GLY A 131 -12.60 -2.92 9.48
N GLU A 132 -13.74 -2.61 10.10
CA GLU A 132 -14.90 -3.50 10.16
C GLU A 132 -15.32 -4.04 8.78
N ALA A 133 -15.54 -3.15 7.81
CA ALA A 133 -15.97 -3.52 6.47
C ALA A 133 -14.87 -4.22 5.65
N VAL A 134 -13.60 -3.80 5.79
CA VAL A 134 -12.46 -4.47 5.12
C VAL A 134 -12.26 -5.88 5.67
N SER A 135 -12.27 -6.05 6.98
CA SER A 135 -12.12 -7.34 7.65
C SER A 135 -13.26 -8.29 7.30
N LYS A 136 -14.50 -7.79 7.27
CA LYS A 136 -15.66 -8.57 6.83
C LYS A 136 -15.48 -9.06 5.39
N ALA A 137 -15.15 -8.15 4.46
CA ALA A 137 -14.98 -8.49 3.06
C ALA A 137 -13.81 -9.46 2.81
N LEU A 138 -12.73 -9.37 3.59
CA LEU A 138 -11.63 -10.32 3.56
C LEU A 138 -12.08 -11.74 3.97
N LYS A 139 -12.89 -11.87 5.02
CA LYS A 139 -13.42 -13.18 5.46
C LYS A 139 -14.36 -13.79 4.42
N GLU A 140 -15.22 -12.98 3.83
CA GLU A 140 -16.11 -13.40 2.75
C GLU A 140 -15.31 -13.84 1.52
N ALA A 141 -14.32 -13.05 1.10
CA ALA A 141 -13.46 -13.40 -0.03
C ALA A 141 -12.67 -14.70 0.21
N ALA A 142 -12.18 -14.92 1.43
CA ALA A 142 -11.53 -16.17 1.79
C ALA A 142 -12.47 -17.37 1.68
N ALA A 143 -13.74 -17.23 2.07
CA ALA A 143 -14.75 -18.26 1.89
C ALA A 143 -15.07 -18.51 0.40
N ASP A 144 -15.15 -17.45 -0.41
CA ASP A 144 -15.44 -17.55 -1.85
C ASP A 144 -14.32 -18.25 -2.64
N MET A 145 -13.08 -18.25 -2.14
CA MET A 145 -11.94 -18.96 -2.76
C MET A 145 -11.92 -20.46 -2.46
N LEU A 146 -12.74 -20.94 -1.51
CA LEU A 146 -12.83 -22.36 -1.14
C LEU A 146 -13.93 -23.12 -1.90
N GLN A 147 -14.72 -22.41 -2.72
CA GLN A 147 -15.81 -22.96 -3.54
C GLN A 147 -15.30 -23.29 -4.95
#